data_AF-A0A212QZB9-F1
#
_entry.id   AF-A0A212QZB9-F1
#
_cell.length_a   1.000
_cell.length_b   1.000
_cell.length_c   1.000
_cell.angle_alpha   90.00
_cell.angle_beta   90.00
_cell.angle_gamma   90.00
#
_symmetry.space_group_name_H-M   'P 1'
#
loop_
_entity.id
_entity.type
_entity.pdbx_description
1 polymer ?
#
loop_
_entity_poly.entity_id
_entity_poly.type
_entity_poly.pdbx_seq_one_letter_code
_entity_poly.pdbx_strand_id
1 'polypeptide(L)' 'MADHETTWGDHPRTTVRLRPGERVTLCRCFQSKNFPFCDGSHREVAGRGPVTVVVLQEEPSESRGVI' A
#
# COMPACT_ATOMS: atom_id res chain seq x y z
N MET A 1 -3.30 10.10 -2.69
CA MET A 1 -2.67 8.91 -2.07
C MET A 1 -3.78 8.12 -1.39
N ALA A 2 -3.62 6.81 -1.20
CA ALA A 2 -4.66 5.97 -0.60
C ALA A 2 -5.06 6.45 0.80
N ASP A 3 -6.32 6.24 1.18
CA ASP A 3 -6.79 6.50 2.54
C ASP A 3 -6.08 5.55 3.51
N HIS A 4 -5.68 6.07 4.67
CA HIS A 4 -4.99 5.27 5.67
C HIS A 4 -5.24 5.76 7.09
N GLU A 5 -5.03 4.85 8.03
CA GLU A 5 -4.95 5.15 9.45
C GLU A 5 -3.80 4.36 10.05
N THR A 6 -2.98 5.02 10.88
CA THR A 6 -1.94 4.36 11.67
C THR A 6 -2.22 4.56 13.15
N THR A 7 -2.37 3.46 13.87
CA THR A 7 -2.37 3.46 15.33
C THR A 7 -0.93 3.29 15.82
N TRP A 8 -0.43 4.29 16.53
CA TRP A 8 0.91 4.27 17.11
C TRP A 8 0.88 3.62 18.51
N GLY A 9 1.83 2.72 18.76
CA GLY A 9 1.99 1.98 20.01
C GLY A 9 3.26 1.15 19.96
N ASP A 10 3.43 0.22 20.91
CA ASP A 10 4.58 -0.72 20.94
C ASP A 10 4.68 -1.54 19.63
N HIS A 11 3.52 -1.84 19.04
CA HIS A 11 3.40 -2.51 17.74
C HIS A 11 2.53 -1.64 16.82
N PRO A 12 3.12 -0.72 16.03
CA PRO A 12 2.34 0.17 15.18
C PRO A 12 1.56 -0.63 14.14
N ARG A 13 0.27 -0.28 13.98
CA ARG A 13 -0.63 -0.94 13.02
C ARG A 13 -1.16 0.09 12.04
N THR A 14 -0.96 -0.18 10.76
CA THR A 14 -1.48 0.67 9.68
C THR A 14 -2.52 -0.08 8.88
N THR A 15 -3.65 0.57 8.64
CA THR A 15 -4.65 0.15 7.66
C THR A 15 -4.56 1.07 6.45
N VAL A 16 -4.44 0.51 5.24
CA VAL A 16 -4.47 1.25 3.97
C VAL A 16 -5.62 0.72 3.13
N ARG A 17 -6.50 1.61 2.67
CA ARG A 17 -7.68 1.25 1.87
C ARG A 17 -7.42 1.53 0.40
N LEU A 18 -7.53 0.48 -0.42
CA LEU A 18 -7.27 0.53 -1.86
C LEU A 18 -8.51 0.15 -2.64
N ARG A 19 -8.73 0.82 -3.77
CA ARG A 19 -9.74 0.46 -4.77
C ARG A 19 -9.15 -0.50 -5.80
N PRO A 20 -9.99 -1.29 -6.50
CA PRO A 20 -9.52 -2.08 -7.64
C PRO A 20 -8.76 -1.21 -8.67
N GLY A 21 -7.58 -1.68 -9.07
CA GLY A 21 -6.68 -0.97 -9.99
C GLY A 21 -5.68 -0.02 -9.31
N GLU A 22 -5.81 0.24 -8.01
CA GLU A 22 -4.86 1.07 -7.30
C GLU A 22 -3.57 0.32 -6.96
N ARG A 23 -2.49 1.08 -6.83
CA ARG A 23 -1.20 0.60 -6.34
C ARG A 23 -0.64 1.56 -5.31
N VAL A 24 0.07 1.02 -4.32
CA VAL A 24 0.82 1.80 -3.34
C VAL A 24 2.16 1.17 -3.07
N THR A 25 3.11 2.00 -2.64
CA THR A 25 4.41 1.55 -2.16
C THR A 25 4.54 1.89 -0.69
N LEU A 26 4.57 0.87 0.17
CA LEU A 26 4.60 1.01 1.62
C LEU A 26 6.03 1.01 2.16
N CYS A 27 6.25 1.86 3.15
CA CYS A 27 7.50 1.93 3.90
C CYS A 27 7.67 0.69 4.78
N ARG A 28 8.87 0.11 4.75
CA ARG A 28 9.29 -0.95 5.70
C ARG A 28 10.53 -0.58 6.51
N CYS A 29 11.10 0.61 6.27
CA CYS A 29 12.28 1.10 6.98
C CYS A 29 11.93 1.99 8.18
N PHE A 30 10.68 2.41 8.33
CA PHE A 30 10.19 3.33 9.37
C PHE A 30 10.85 4.72 9.42
N GLN A 31 11.61 5.12 8.39
CA GLN A 31 12.23 6.45 8.29
C GLN A 31 11.47 7.42 7.37
N SER A 32 10.36 6.99 6.76
CA SER A 32 9.58 7.84 5.86
C SER A 32 8.91 8.98 6.60
N LYS A 33 9.04 10.20 6.06
CA LYS A 33 8.30 11.39 6.51
C LYS A 33 6.85 11.37 6.04
N ASN A 34 6.53 10.50 5.09
CA ASN A 34 5.18 10.25 4.60
C ASN A 34 4.72 8.83 5.00
N PHE A 35 5.08 8.38 6.20
CA PHE A 35 4.65 7.08 6.71
C PHE A 35 3.12 6.98 6.70
N PRO A 36 2.53 5.89 6.19
CA PRO A 36 3.08 4.56 5.90
C PRO A 36 3.62 4.38 4.48
N PHE A 37 3.58 5.41 3.63
CA PHE A 37 4.07 5.31 2.26
C PHE A 37 5.59 5.47 2.21
N CYS A 38 6.22 4.86 1.21
CA CYS A 38 7.64 5.05 0.96
C CYS A 38 7.88 6.40 0.29
N ASP A 39 8.79 7.20 0.85
CA ASP A 39 9.22 8.50 0.30
C ASP A 39 10.67 8.48 -0.23
N GLY A 40 11.33 7.32 -0.20
CA GLY A 40 12.73 7.16 -0.62
C GLY A 40 13.75 7.15 0.52
N SER A 41 13.36 7.49 1.76
CA SER A 41 14.25 7.50 2.93
C SER A 41 14.91 6.15 3.22
N HIS A 42 14.36 5.05 2.67
CA HIS A 42 14.94 3.72 2.79
C HIS A 42 16.34 3.58 2.15
N ARG A 43 16.74 4.49 1.25
CA ARG A 43 18.07 4.45 0.62
C ARG A 43 19.20 4.65 1.62
N GLU A 44 18.91 5.33 2.73
CA GLU A 44 19.85 5.55 3.83
C GLU A 44 19.83 4.40 4.86
N VAL A 45 19.00 3.35 4.66
CA VAL A 45 18.83 2.22 5.58
C VAL A 45 19.14 0.90 4.87
N ALA A 46 20.26 0.28 5.23
CA ALA A 46 20.67 -1.00 4.64
C ALA A 46 19.64 -2.12 4.87
N GLY A 47 19.36 -2.88 3.81
CA GLY A 47 18.56 -4.12 3.88
C GLY A 47 17.04 -3.93 4.01
N ARG A 48 16.51 -2.71 3.93
CA ARG A 48 15.06 -2.45 4.11
C ARG A 48 14.44 -1.71 2.94
N GLY A 49 14.17 -2.41 1.83
CA GLY A 49 13.40 -1.85 0.71
C GLY A 49 11.90 -1.72 1.01
N PRO A 50 11.14 -0.89 0.26
CA PRO A 50 9.70 -0.84 0.40
C PRO A 50 9.02 -2.11 -0.12
N VAL A 51 7.69 -2.20 0.07
CA VAL A 51 6.85 -3.20 -0.58
C VAL A 51 5.83 -2.50 -1.48
N THR A 52 5.62 -3.01 -2.69
CA THR A 52 4.58 -2.49 -3.59
C THR A 52 3.39 -3.44 -3.57
N VAL A 53 2.22 -2.90 -3.25
CA VAL A 53 0.95 -3.61 -3.24
C VAL A 53 0.14 -3.10 -4.42
N VAL A 54 -0.40 -4.03 -5.21
CA VAL A 54 -1.25 -3.74 -6.38
C VAL A 54 -2.55 -4.49 -6.19
N VAL A 55 -3.67 -3.76 -6.23
CA VAL A 55 -5.00 -4.37 -6.30
C VAL A 55 -5.36 -4.49 -7.77
N LEU A 56 -5.48 -5.73 -8.26
CA LEU A 56 -5.87 -5.97 -9.64
C LEU A 56 -7.30 -5.49 -9.86
N GLN A 57 -7.59 -4.91 -11.02
CA GLN A 57 -8.97 -4.70 -11.44
C GLN A 57 -9.56 -6.07 -11.75
N GLU A 58 -10.79 -6.32 -11.30
CA GLU A 58 -11.52 -7.48 -11.79
C GLU A 58 -11.86 -7.21 -13.25
N GLU A 59 -11.47 -8.13 -14.14
CA GLU A 59 -11.95 -8.11 -15.52
C GLU A 59 -13.48 -8.15 -15.47
N PRO A 60 -14.21 -7.26 -16.18
CA PRO A 60 -15.67 -7.29 -16.17
C PRO A 60 -16.09 -8.71 -16.57
N SER A 61 -16.80 -9.42 -15.69
CA SER A 61 -17.29 -10.75 -16.03
C SER A 61 -18.11 -10.57 -17.29
N GLU A 62 -17.67 -11.15 -18.41
CA GLU A 62 -18.47 -11.18 -19.64
C GLU A 62 -19.88 -11.52 -19.22
N SER A 63 -20.79 -10.60 -19.51
CA SER A 63 -22.21 -10.71 -19.23
C SER A 63 -22.63 -12.14 -19.59
N ARG A 64 -22.86 -13.00 -18.59
CA ARG A 64 -23.52 -14.29 -18.80
C ARG A 64 -24.84 -13.93 -19.44
N GLY A 65 -24.87 -14.05 -20.75
CA GLY A 65 -25.98 -13.66 -21.59
C GLY A 65 -27.24 -14.23 -20.99
N VAL A 66 -28.15 -13.34 -20.67
CA VAL A 66 -29.55 -13.70 -20.55
C VAL A 66 -29.97 -14.14 -21.95
N ILE A 67 -30.06 -15.45 -22.16
CA ILE A 67 -30.91 -16.10 -23.15
C ILE A 67 -31.72 -17.18 -22.47
#